data_AF-A0A3C0DYH1-F1
#
_entry.id   AF-A0A3C0DYH1-F1
#
_cell.length_a   1.000
_cell.length_b   1.000
_cell.length_c   1.000
_cell.angle_alpha   90.00
_cell.angle_beta   90.00
_cell.angle_gamma   90.00
#
_symmetry.space_group_name_H-M   'P 1'
#
loop_
_entity.id
_entity.type
_entity.pdbx_description
1 polymer ?
#
loop_
_entity_poly.entity_id
_entity_poly.type
_entity_poly.pdbx_seq_one_letter_code
_entity_poly.pdbx_strand_id
1 'polypeptide(L)' 'MNILANDGISPSGAAALTAAGHTLHTDFVDADRLEAFIHEHAIDGVLVRSATKIRQPLI' A
#
# COMPACT_ATOMS: atom_id res chain seq x y z
N MET A 1 -1.66 0.35 11.83
CA MET A 1 -0.74 0.55 10.71
C MET A 1 -1.56 0.89 9.49
N ASN A 2 -1.12 1.86 8.70
CA ASN A 2 -1.72 2.20 7.42
C ASN A 2 -1.02 1.41 6.32
N ILE A 3 -1.78 0.63 5.57
CA ILE A 3 -1.25 -0.29 4.57
C ILE A 3 -1.84 0.08 3.21
N LEU A 4 -0.98 0.30 2.21
CA LEU A 4 -1.38 0.55 0.83
C LEU A 4 -1.27 -0.72 0.00
N ALA A 5 -2.38 -1.25 -0.47
CA ALA A 5 -2.46 -2.33 -1.46
C ALA A 5 -2.56 -1.75 -2.87
N ASN A 6 -1.44 -1.23 -3.39
CA ASN A 6 -1.36 -0.51 -4.66
C ASN A 6 -1.83 -1.35 -5.86
N ASP A 7 -1.48 -2.63 -5.86
CA ASP A 7 -1.81 -3.56 -6.94
C ASP A 7 -3.06 -4.42 -6.63
N GLY A 8 -3.80 -4.06 -5.57
CA GLY A 8 -4.88 -4.85 -5.01
C GLY A 8 -4.39 -5.98 -4.09
N ILE A 9 -5.32 -6.50 -3.28
CA ILE A 9 -5.10 -7.58 -2.32
C ILE A 9 -6.26 -8.58 -2.41
N SER A 10 -6.01 -9.84 -2.06
CA SER A 10 -7.09 -10.83 -1.97
C SER A 10 -8.12 -10.43 -0.89
N PRO A 11 -9.40 -10.81 -1.06
CA PRO A 11 -10.42 -10.55 -0.04
C PRO A 11 -10.09 -11.14 1.33
N SER A 12 -9.43 -12.32 1.35
CA SER A 12 -8.98 -12.95 2.59
C SER A 12 -7.87 -12.16 3.28
N GLY A 13 -6.93 -11.60 2.51
CA GLY A 13 -5.86 -10.74 3.04
C GLY A 13 -6.41 -9.43 3.59
N ALA A 14 -7.34 -8.79 2.86
CA ALA A 14 -8.00 -7.59 3.34
C ALA A 14 -8.74 -7.83 4.66
N ALA A 15 -9.51 -8.91 4.75
CA ALA A 15 -10.23 -9.27 5.96
C ALA A 15 -9.29 -9.52 7.16
N ALA A 16 -8.15 -10.20 6.93
CA ALA A 16 -7.16 -10.44 7.98
C ALA A 16 -6.52 -9.14 8.50
N LEU A 17 -6.16 -8.23 7.59
CA LEU A 17 -5.55 -6.94 7.96
C LEU A 17 -6.54 -6.03 8.70
N THR A 18 -7.78 -5.95 8.22
CA THR A 18 -8.83 -5.18 8.89
C THR A 18 -9.17 -5.79 10.26
N ALA A 19 -9.23 -7.12 10.38
CA ALA A 19 -9.46 -7.80 11.65
C ALA A 19 -8.30 -7.61 12.65
N ALA A 20 -7.08 -7.43 12.16
CA ALA A 20 -5.91 -7.05 12.96
C ALA A 20 -5.90 -5.57 13.39
N GLY A 21 -6.93 -4.78 13.01
CA GLY A 21 -7.02 -3.35 13.33
C GLY A 21 -6.13 -2.48 12.47
N HIS A 22 -5.81 -2.90 11.24
CA HIS A 22 -5.05 -2.10 10.29
C HIS A 22 -5.98 -1.34 9.32
N THR A 23 -5.54 -0.16 8.91
CA THR A 23 -6.23 0.66 7.92
C THR A 23 -5.70 0.27 6.55
N LEU A 24 -6.57 -0.23 5.68
CA LEU A 24 -6.19 -0.65 4.34
C LEU A 24 -6.63 0.39 3.30
N HIS A 25 -5.67 0.87 2.52
CA HIS A 25 -5.87 1.68 1.32
C HIS A 25 -5.73 0.77 0.11
N THR A 26 -6.73 0.76 -0.79
CA THR A 26 -6.72 -0.06 -2.01
C THR A 26 -6.66 0.78 -3.28
N ASP A 27 -6.31 2.07 -3.13
CA ASP A 27 -6.20 2.99 -4.24
C ASP A 27 -4.96 2.66 -5.07
N PHE A 28 -5.13 2.70 -6.40
CA PHE A 28 -4.00 2.59 -7.30
C PHE A 28 -3.29 3.95 -7.38
N VAL A 29 -2.02 3.95 -7.05
CA VAL A 29 -1.13 5.10 -7.06
C VAL A 29 -0.01 4.83 -8.05
N ASP A 30 0.13 5.73 -9.02
CA ASP A 30 1.22 5.69 -9.99
C ASP A 30 2.58 5.83 -9.30
N ALA A 31 3.61 5.22 -9.87
CA ALA A 31 4.96 5.18 -9.28
C ALA A 31 5.53 6.58 -8.96
N ASP A 32 5.24 7.57 -9.80
CA ASP A 32 5.71 8.95 -9.61
C ASP A 32 5.01 9.67 -8.45
N ARG A 33 3.85 9.18 -8.01
CA ARG A 33 3.06 9.74 -6.91
C ARG A 33 3.10 8.90 -5.63
N LEU A 34 3.71 7.72 -5.70
CA LEU A 34 3.72 6.75 -4.62
C LEU A 34 4.43 7.29 -3.37
N GLU A 35 5.54 8.02 -3.56
CA GLU A 35 6.28 8.66 -2.47
C GLU A 35 5.40 9.67 -1.72
N ALA A 36 4.81 10.62 -2.44
CA ALA A 36 3.93 11.62 -1.86
C ALA A 36 2.76 10.98 -1.10
N PHE A 37 2.13 9.95 -1.70
CA PHE A 37 1.03 9.23 -1.07
C PHE A 37 1.45 8.52 0.22
N ILE A 38 2.62 7.87 0.22
CA ILE A 38 3.15 7.20 1.41
C ILE A 38 3.33 8.19 2.55
N HIS A 39 3.90 9.37 2.27
CA HIS A 39 4.13 10.39 3.30
C HIS A 39 2.83 11.08 3.76
N GLU A 40 1.94 11.46 2.84
CA GLU A 40 0.68 12.15 3.16
C GLU A 40 -0.26 11.28 4.00
N HIS A 41 -0.32 9.98 3.71
CA HIS A 41 -1.18 9.04 4.42
C HIS A 41 -0.46 8.28 5.54
N ALA A 42 0.81 8.61 5.82
CA ALA A 42 1.66 7.93 6.78
C ALA A 42 1.58 6.40 6.62
N ILE A 43 1.79 5.91 5.40
CA ILE A 43 1.73 4.49 5.06
C ILE A 43 2.92 3.77 5.69
N ASP A 44 2.64 2.78 6.55
CA ASP A 44 3.64 1.95 7.21
C ASP A 44 4.07 0.76 6.34
N GLY A 45 3.24 0.34 5.39
CA GLY A 45 3.51 -0.79 4.52
C GLY A 45 2.83 -0.71 3.16
N VAL A 46 3.54 -1.11 2.11
CA VAL A 46 3.02 -1.13 0.75
C VAL A 46 3.02 -2.57 0.21
N LEU A 47 1.87 -3.02 -0.28
CA LEU A 47 1.70 -4.29 -0.96
C LEU A 47 1.67 -4.05 -2.47
N VAL A 48 2.62 -4.66 -3.16
CA VAL A 48 2.82 -4.56 -4.61
C VAL A 48 2.83 -5.94 -5.26
N ARG A 49 2.53 -5.97 -6.56
CA ARG A 49 2.68 -7.11 -7.47
C ARG A 49 3.76 -6.79 -8.51
N SER A 50 3.87 -7.64 -9.53
CA SER A 50 4.92 -7.61 -10.54
C SER A 50 5.00 -6.31 -11.36
N ALA A 51 3.91 -5.54 -11.43
CA ALA A 51 3.82 -4.31 -12.22
C ALA A 51 4.44 -3.09 -11.52
N THR A 52 4.31 -2.96 -10.20
CA THR A 52 4.83 -1.82 -9.46
C THR A 52 6.34 -1.95 -9.25
N LYS A 53 7.08 -0.87 -9.53
CA LYS A 53 8.53 -0.78 -9.31
C LYS A 53 8.81 0.12 -8.09
N ILE A 54 9.14 -0.50 -6.96
CA ILE A 54 9.64 0.23 -5.79
C ILE A 54 11.11 0.58 -6.05
N ARG A 55 11.42 1.88 -6.10
CA ARG A 55 12.78 2.39 -6.34
C ARG A 55 13.43 2.75 -5.01
N GLN A 56 14.76 2.66 -4.93
CA GLN A 56 15.56 2.98 -3.75
C GLN A 56 15.30 4.35 -3.07
N PRO A 57 14.86 5.42 -3.75
CA PRO A 57 14.57 6.70 -3.07
C PRO A 57 13.39 6.66 -2.09
N LEU A 58 12.59 5.58 -2.07
CA LEU A 58 11.37 5.46 -1.27
C LEU A 58 11.59 4.99 0.19
N ILE A 59 12.80 4.60 0.58
CA ILE A 59 13.14 3.94 1.86
C ILE A 59 14.31 4.61 2.57
#